data_AF-A0A518E4D5-F1
#
_entry.id   AF-A0A518E4D5-F1
#
_cell.length_a   1.000
_cell.length_b   1.000
_cell.length_c   1.000
_cell.angle_alpha   90.00
_cell.angle_beta   90.00
_cell.angle_gamma   90.00
#
_symmetry.space_group_name_H-M   'P 1'
#
loop_
_entity.id
_entity.type
_entity.pdbx_description
1 polymer ?
#
loop_
_entity_poly.entity_id
_entity_poly.type
_entity_poly.pdbx_seq_one_letter_code
_entity_poly.pdbx_strand_id
1 'polypeptide(L)'
;MNLKVLLPFQVFAEKTDVLRLAADTRQGSFGLLPHRLDCVASLTPGILIYETVAEGEAYMAIDEGVLVKTGLDVFVSVRNAIYGTDLGQLHAVVEREFLRLNEHERNVRSVMAKMESGFIRQFVEFQHE
;
A
#
# COMPACT_ATOMS: atom_id res chain seq x y z
N MET A 1 -8.08 19.13 1.68
CA MET A 1 -7.04 18.53 0.80
C MET A 1 -7.69 17.49 -0.09
N ASN A 2 -7.07 17.09 -1.20
CA ASN A 2 -7.65 16.11 -2.13
C ASN A 2 -6.91 14.77 -2.00
N LEU A 3 -7.63 13.69 -1.78
CA LEU A 3 -7.08 12.33 -1.70
C LEU A 3 -7.35 11.59 -3.00
N LYS A 4 -6.29 11.01 -3.57
CA LYS A 4 -6.37 10.04 -4.67
C LYS A 4 -5.72 8.73 -4.25
N VAL A 5 -6.49 7.66 -4.24
CA VAL A 5 -5.98 6.30 -4.05
C VAL A 5 -5.90 5.62 -5.41
N LEU A 6 -4.69 5.18 -5.76
CA LEU A 6 -4.32 4.66 -7.06
C LEU A 6 -3.89 3.21 -6.92
N LEU A 7 -4.49 2.36 -7.74
CA LEU A 7 -4.03 0.99 -7.98
C LEU A 7 -3.25 0.97 -9.29
N PRO A 8 -2.40 -0.05 -9.53
CA PRO A 8 -1.61 -0.14 -10.76
C PRO A 8 -2.45 -0.12 -12.05
N PHE A 9 -3.72 -0.50 -11.96
CA PHE A 9 -4.63 -0.66 -13.10
C PHE A 9 -5.81 0.31 -13.12
N GLN A 10 -6.03 1.12 -12.05
CA GLN A 10 -7.14 2.07 -12.01
C GLN A 10 -7.01 3.11 -10.89
N VAL A 11 -7.79 4.20 -11.00
CA VAL A 11 -8.07 5.10 -9.88
C VAL A 11 -9.11 4.43 -8.99
N PHE A 12 -8.76 4.12 -7.74
CA PHE A 12 -9.64 3.41 -6.81
C PHE A 12 -10.55 4.37 -6.04
N ALA A 13 -10.01 5.53 -5.66
CA ALA A 13 -10.74 6.53 -4.91
C ALA A 13 -10.26 7.93 -5.28
N GLU A 14 -11.22 8.85 -5.40
CA GLU A 14 -10.96 10.28 -5.47
C GLU A 14 -11.91 10.98 -4.51
N LYS A 15 -11.35 11.71 -3.54
CA LYS A 15 -12.10 12.43 -2.50
C LYS A 15 -11.58 13.85 -2.41
N THR A 16 -12.48 14.81 -2.56
CA THR A 16 -12.18 16.23 -2.33
C THR A 16 -12.52 16.60 -0.89
N ASP A 17 -12.04 17.76 -0.45
CA ASP A 17 -12.42 18.35 0.85
C ASP A 17 -12.14 17.44 2.06
N VAL A 18 -11.07 16.65 1.97
CA VAL A 18 -10.60 15.82 3.08
C VAL A 18 -10.07 16.72 4.19
N LEU A 19 -10.56 16.48 5.41
CA LEU A 19 -10.28 17.24 6.63
C LEU A 19 -9.12 16.64 7.43
N ARG A 20 -8.97 15.32 7.40
CA ARG A 20 -7.82 14.60 7.95
C ARG A 20 -7.64 13.25 7.28
N LEU A 21 -6.43 12.73 7.36
CA LEU A 21 -6.09 11.40 6.89
C LEU A 21 -5.12 10.76 7.90
N ALA A 22 -5.24 9.46 8.13
CA ALA A 22 -4.28 8.67 8.89
C ALA A 22 -4.03 7.35 8.15
N ALA A 23 -2.78 6.92 8.13
CA ALA A 23 -2.38 5.63 7.57
C ALA A 23 -1.20 5.05 8.33
N ASP A 24 -1.04 3.73 8.27
CA ASP A 24 0.06 3.06 8.96
C ASP A 24 1.33 3.02 8.12
N THR A 25 2.44 3.30 8.77
CA THR A 25 3.79 3.21 8.22
C THR A 25 4.63 2.29 9.10
N ARG A 26 5.82 1.92 8.61
CA ARG A 26 6.78 1.13 9.41
C ARG A 26 7.22 1.81 10.71
N GLN A 27 7.09 3.14 10.80
CA GLN A 27 7.46 3.91 11.99
C GLN A 27 6.27 4.17 12.92
N GLY A 28 5.09 3.62 12.61
CA GLY A 28 3.85 3.83 13.32
C GLY A 28 2.81 4.58 12.49
N SER A 29 1.79 5.08 13.17
CA SER A 29 0.69 5.79 12.52
C SER A 29 1.12 7.18 12.04
N PHE A 30 0.77 7.51 10.80
CA PHE A 30 1.11 8.77 10.14
C PHE A 30 -0.15 9.55 9.79
N GLY A 31 -0.35 10.68 10.48
CA GLY A 31 -1.49 11.56 10.30
C GLY A 31 -1.17 12.79 9.45
N LEU A 32 -2.11 13.19 8.62
CA LEU A 32 -2.08 14.39 7.79
C LEU A 32 -3.29 15.27 8.07
N LEU A 33 -3.01 16.55 8.27
CA LEU A 33 -3.99 17.63 8.27
C LEU A 33 -3.76 18.52 7.03
N PRO A 34 -4.79 19.28 6.61
CA PRO A 34 -4.64 20.31 5.58
C PRO A 34 -3.45 21.23 5.87
N HIS A 35 -2.76 21.66 4.81
CA HIS A 35 -1.56 22.51 4.87
C HIS A 35 -0.33 21.89 5.54
N ARG A 36 -0.31 20.57 5.79
CA ARG A 36 0.94 19.87 6.10
C ARG A 36 1.96 20.10 4.97
N LEU A 37 3.25 20.30 5.29
CA LEU A 37 4.31 20.42 4.28
C LEU A 37 4.43 19.15 3.45
N ASP A 38 4.98 19.28 2.24
CA ASP A 38 5.19 18.18 1.31
C ASP A 38 6.04 17.07 1.92
N CYS A 39 5.63 15.82 1.68
CA CYS A 39 6.29 14.65 2.26
C CYS A 39 5.98 13.38 1.48
N VAL A 40 6.82 12.37 1.70
CA VAL A 40 6.64 11.01 1.20
C VAL A 40 6.71 10.05 2.38
N ALA A 41 5.84 9.05 2.41
CA ALA A 41 5.85 8.00 3.42
C ALA A 41 5.64 6.63 2.78
N SER A 42 6.43 5.64 3.22
CA SER A 42 6.20 4.23 2.88
C SER A 42 5.11 3.67 3.77
N LEU A 43 4.06 3.15 3.14
CA LEU A 43 2.90 2.58 3.81
C LEU A 43 3.10 1.09 4.02
N THR A 44 2.60 0.60 5.16
CA THR A 44 2.45 -0.84 5.44
C THR A 44 1.01 -1.26 5.16
N PRO A 45 0.74 -2.56 4.92
CA PRO A 45 -0.62 -3.06 4.88
C PRO A 45 -1.36 -2.69 6.16
N GLY A 46 -2.55 -2.11 6.04
CA GLY A 46 -3.26 -1.53 7.17
C GLY A 46 -4.54 -0.83 6.77
N ILE A 47 -5.07 -0.01 7.67
CA ILE A 47 -6.29 0.76 7.44
C ILE A 47 -5.93 2.22 7.22
N LEU A 48 -6.31 2.73 6.06
CA LEU A 48 -6.33 4.16 5.78
C LEU A 48 -7.64 4.75 6.26
N ILE A 49 -7.54 5.74 7.13
CA ILE A 49 -8.67 6.48 7.69
C ILE A 49 -8.67 7.85 7.05
N TYR A 50 -9.81 8.31 6.56
CA TYR A 50 -9.95 9.68 6.08
C TYR A 50 -11.29 10.25 6.52
N GLU A 51 -11.34 11.57 6.68
CA GLU A 51 -12.58 12.26 7.03
C GLU A 51 -12.90 13.32 5.99
N THR A 52 -14.15 13.35 5.54
CA THR A 52 -14.67 14.40 4.65
C THR A 52 -15.90 15.06 5.26
N VAL A 53 -16.20 16.28 4.83
CA VAL A 53 -17.43 16.97 5.26
C VAL A 53 -18.70 16.21 4.83
N ALA A 54 -18.65 15.53 3.68
CA ALA A 54 -19.81 14.85 3.10
C ALA A 54 -20.08 13.47 3.72
N GLU A 55 -19.04 12.70 3.98
CA GLU A 55 -19.15 11.28 4.39
C GLU A 55 -18.82 11.06 5.88
N GLY A 56 -18.28 12.07 6.57
CA GLY A 56 -17.71 11.88 7.89
C GLY A 56 -16.44 11.03 7.84
N GLU A 57 -16.18 10.26 8.89
CA GLU A 57 -15.04 9.34 8.96
C GLU A 57 -15.32 8.07 8.15
N ALA A 58 -14.37 7.71 7.27
CA ALA A 58 -14.43 6.55 6.41
C ALA A 58 -13.13 5.75 6.47
N TYR A 59 -13.23 4.46 6.17
CA TYR A 59 -12.13 3.50 6.30
C TYR A 59 -11.90 2.74 5.00
N MET A 60 -10.64 2.43 4.74
CA MET A 60 -10.21 1.66 3.59
C MET A 60 -9.06 0.75 4.00
N ALA A 61 -9.17 -0.55 3.71
CA ALA A 61 -8.03 -1.44 3.81
C ALA A 61 -7.11 -1.21 2.63
N ILE A 62 -5.84 -0.98 2.90
CA ILE A 62 -4.79 -0.78 1.88
C ILE A 62 -3.65 -1.77 2.10
N ASP A 63 -3.03 -2.18 0.99
CA ASP A 63 -1.79 -2.97 1.01
C ASP A 63 -0.55 -2.04 1.11
N GLU A 64 0.64 -2.61 1.03
CA GLU A 64 1.89 -1.85 0.97
C GLU A 64 1.92 -0.89 -0.23
N GLY A 65 2.53 0.27 -0.01
CA GLY A 65 2.54 1.32 -1.00
C GLY A 65 3.32 2.55 -0.56
N VAL A 66 3.04 3.65 -1.26
CA VAL A 66 3.69 4.95 -1.02
C VAL A 66 2.61 6.04 -0.99
N LEU A 67 2.68 6.87 0.05
CA LEU A 67 1.94 8.12 0.16
C LEU A 67 2.85 9.27 -0.28
N VAL A 68 2.32 10.16 -1.12
CA VAL A 68 2.97 11.41 -1.50
C VAL A 68 2.00 12.55 -1.25
N LYS A 69 2.40 13.49 -0.39
CA LYS A 69 1.67 14.75 -0.18
C LYS A 69 2.42 15.87 -0.90
N THR A 70 1.72 16.59 -1.76
CA THR A 70 2.24 17.74 -2.53
C THR A 70 1.17 18.82 -2.63
N GLY A 71 1.46 20.04 -2.16
CA GLY A 71 0.50 21.15 -2.21
C GLY A 71 -0.80 20.85 -1.45
N LEU A 72 -1.92 20.71 -2.16
CA LEU A 72 -3.21 20.32 -1.57
C LEU A 72 -3.58 18.85 -1.84
N ASP A 73 -2.74 18.13 -2.58
CA ASP A 73 -3.04 16.78 -3.04
C ASP A 73 -2.25 15.74 -2.26
N VAL A 74 -2.92 14.62 -1.98
CA VAL A 74 -2.38 13.42 -1.34
C VAL A 74 -2.63 12.26 -2.28
N PHE A 75 -1.55 11.68 -2.80
CA PHE A 75 -1.57 10.49 -3.64
C PHE A 75 -1.18 9.28 -2.79
N VAL A 76 -1.99 8.24 -2.84
CA VAL A 76 -1.72 6.96 -2.18
C VAL A 76 -1.67 5.90 -3.27
N SER A 77 -0.46 5.45 -3.60
CA SER A 77 -0.25 4.40 -4.59
C SER A 77 0.00 3.09 -3.87
N VAL A 78 -0.93 2.15 -3.98
CA VAL A 78 -0.92 0.87 -3.26
C VAL A 78 -1.18 -0.27 -4.24
N ARG A 79 -0.75 -1.50 -3.92
CA ARG A 79 -0.99 -2.66 -4.79
C ARG A 79 -2.46 -3.05 -4.83
N ASN A 80 -3.10 -3.04 -3.67
CA ASN A 80 -4.50 -3.40 -3.48
C ASN A 80 -5.15 -2.43 -2.49
N ALA A 81 -6.45 -2.21 -2.67
CA ALA A 81 -7.27 -1.40 -1.79
C ALA A 81 -8.71 -1.91 -1.80
N ILE A 82 -9.37 -1.89 -0.64
CA ILE A 82 -10.74 -2.35 -0.45
C ILE A 82 -11.47 -1.33 0.44
N TYR A 83 -12.65 -0.87 0.00
CA TYR A 83 -13.52 -0.04 0.83
C TYR A 83 -14.21 -0.90 1.89
N GLY A 84 -14.43 -0.33 3.07
CA GLY A 84 -15.26 -1.01 4.07
C GLY A 84 -15.92 -0.03 5.02
N THR A 85 -17.12 -0.42 5.44
CA THR A 85 -17.92 0.30 6.43
C THR A 85 -17.78 -0.32 7.82
N ASP A 86 -17.23 -1.54 7.92
CA ASP A 86 -17.00 -2.26 9.18
C ASP A 86 -15.51 -2.49 9.41
N LEU A 87 -14.99 -1.95 10.51
CA LEU A 87 -13.57 -2.00 10.84
C LEU A 87 -13.08 -3.43 11.10
N GLY A 88 -13.93 -4.28 11.68
CA GLY A 88 -13.61 -5.68 11.97
C GLY A 88 -13.42 -6.52 10.71
N GLN A 89 -14.30 -6.33 9.72
CA GLN A 89 -14.17 -6.95 8.40
C GLN A 89 -12.92 -6.46 7.68
N LEU A 90 -12.64 -5.15 7.70
CA LEU A 90 -11.44 -4.59 7.09
C LEU A 90 -10.16 -5.17 7.70
N HIS A 91 -10.10 -5.30 9.03
CA HIS A 91 -8.96 -5.91 9.71
C HIS A 91 -8.73 -7.36 9.26
N ALA A 92 -9.81 -8.16 9.20
CA ALA A 92 -9.73 -9.55 8.76
C ALA A 92 -9.36 -9.71 7.27
N VAL A 93 -9.66 -8.71 6.45
CA VAL A 93 -9.24 -8.62 5.04
C VAL A 93 -7.75 -8.30 4.94
N VAL A 94 -7.25 -7.31 5.70
CA VAL A 94 -5.83 -6.97 5.73
C VAL A 94 -4.98 -8.18 6.14
N GLU A 95 -5.39 -8.92 7.17
CA GLU A 95 -4.68 -10.11 7.61
C GLU A 95 -4.67 -11.24 6.57
N ARG A 96 -5.83 -11.53 5.95
CA ARG A 96 -5.96 -12.69 5.06
C ARG A 96 -5.50 -12.44 3.65
N GLU A 97 -5.81 -11.28 3.10
CA GLU A 97 -5.51 -10.95 1.70
C GLU A 97 -4.11 -10.36 1.61
N PHE A 98 -3.77 -9.33 2.38
CA PHE A 98 -2.52 -8.59 2.13
C PHE A 98 -1.28 -9.23 2.74
N LEU A 99 -1.36 -9.75 3.97
CA LEU A 99 -0.20 -10.39 4.61
C LEU A 99 0.11 -11.76 3.99
N ARG A 100 -0.92 -12.56 3.70
CA ARG A 100 -0.76 -13.93 3.19
C ARG A 100 -0.34 -13.98 1.72
N LEU A 101 -0.89 -13.13 0.86
CA LEU A 101 -0.43 -13.03 -0.53
C LEU A 101 1.03 -12.57 -0.61
N ASN A 102 1.44 -11.59 0.21
CA ASN A 102 2.83 -11.13 0.24
C ASN A 102 3.81 -12.24 0.63
N GLU A 103 3.48 -13.06 1.64
CA GLU A 103 4.37 -14.14 2.08
C GLU A 103 4.51 -15.23 1.00
N HIS A 104 3.39 -15.61 0.38
CA HIS A 104 3.41 -16.61 -0.69
C HIS A 104 4.17 -16.12 -1.92
N GLU A 105 3.92 -14.90 -2.38
CA GLU A 105 4.65 -14.29 -3.50
C GLU A 105 6.15 -14.20 -3.22
N ARG A 106 6.55 -13.79 -2.00
CA ARG A 106 7.95 -13.73 -1.60
C ARG A 106 8.62 -15.10 -1.65
N ASN A 107 7.94 -16.15 -1.20
CA ASN A 107 8.48 -17.50 -1.21
C ASN A 107 8.69 -18.00 -2.66
N VAL A 108 7.68 -17.83 -3.52
CA VAL A 108 7.77 -18.22 -4.94
C VAL A 108 8.90 -17.47 -5.65
N ARG A 109 9.01 -16.15 -5.47
CA ARG A 109 10.10 -15.36 -6.08
C ARG A 109 11.47 -15.77 -5.55
N SER A 110 11.60 -16.10 -4.26
CA SER A 110 12.85 -16.56 -3.66
C SER A 110 13.30 -17.91 -4.25
N VAL A 111 12.36 -18.84 -4.45
CA VAL A 111 12.65 -20.14 -5.08
C VAL A 111 13.08 -19.95 -6.53
N MET A 112 12.38 -19.11 -7.30
CA MET A 112 12.74 -18.83 -8.70
C MET A 112 14.13 -18.18 -8.82
N ALA A 113 14.44 -17.18 -7.99
CA ALA A 113 15.76 -16.54 -8.00
C ALA A 113 16.90 -17.52 -7.65
N LYS A 114 16.66 -18.48 -6.75
CA LYS A 114 17.62 -19.55 -6.44
C LYS A 114 17.80 -20.53 -7.60
N MET A 115 16.72 -20.86 -8.31
CA MET A 115 16.81 -21.70 -9.51
C MET A 115 17.58 -20.99 -10.62
N GLU A 116 17.26 -19.73 -10.93
CA GLU A 116 17.95 -18.95 -11.95
C GLU A 116 19.46 -18.81 -11.66
N SER A 117 19.81 -18.43 -10.43
CA SER A 117 21.22 -18.34 -10.02
C SER A 117 21.94 -19.69 -10.03
N GLY A 118 21.26 -20.78 -9.65
CA GLY A 118 21.77 -22.14 -9.75
C GLY A 118 22.02 -22.58 -11.20
N PHE A 119 21.09 -22.28 -12.11
CA PHE A 119 21.24 -22.58 -13.53
C PHE A 119 22.39 -21.79 -14.17
N ILE A 120 22.51 -20.49 -13.89
CA ILE A 120 23.62 -19.67 -14.37
C ILE A 120 24.96 -20.26 -13.90
N ARG A 121 25.05 -20.64 -12.63
CA ARG A 121 26.28 -21.22 -12.07
C ARG A 121 26.66 -22.53 -12.76
N GLN A 122 25.71 -23.43 -12.97
CA GLN A 122 25.96 -24.69 -13.68
C GLN A 122 26.38 -24.47 -15.14
N PHE A 123 25.78 -23.50 -15.83
CA PHE A 123 26.19 -23.14 -17.20
C PHE A 123 27.61 -22.59 -17.28
N VAL A 124 28.00 -21.75 -16.31
CA VAL A 124 29.37 -21.22 -16.24
C VAL A 124 30.38 -22.32 -15.95
N GLU A 125 30.05 -23.27 -15.05
CA GLU A 125 30.90 -24.43 -14.76
C GLU A 125 31.05 -25.34 -16.00
N PHE A 126 30.00 -25.53 -16.81
CA PHE A 126 30.04 -26.31 -18.06
C PHE A 126 30.83 -25.67 -19.21
N GLN A 127 30.99 -24.34 -19.22
CA GLN A 127 31.75 -23.62 -20.25
C GLN A 127 33.26 -23.52 -19.96
N HIS A 128 33.69 -23.93 -18.77
CA HIS A 128 35.10 -23.97 -18.37
C HIS A 128 35.75 -25.36 -18.51
N GLU A 129 35.04 -26.33 -19.13
CA GLU A 129 35.61 -27.56 -19.71
C GLU A 129 35.76 -27.42 -21.24
#